data_AF-A0AAF0RLD2-F1
#
_entry.id   AF-A0AAF0RLD2-F1
#
_cell.length_a   1.000
_cell.length_b   1.000
_cell.length_c   1.000
_cell.angle_alpha   90.00
_cell.angle_beta   90.00
_cell.angle_gamma   90.00
#
_symmetry.space_group_name_H-M   'P 1'
#
loop_
_entity.id
_entity.type
_entity.pdbx_description
1 polymer ?
#
loop_
_entity_poly.entity_id
_entity_poly.type
_entity_poly.pdbx_seq_one_letter_code
_entity_poly.pdbx_strand_id
1 'polypeptide(L)'
;MSETETTAVKAVRIKAKNRPPLGIEYGDGTYILPGRIPSEIMTIQAQNKKPKNPAKDVQEQYQREVGVALVDKFYDIVVPADFKGVLDMEDLPDVFEAWSEHVGLGESKDSGN
;
A
#
# COMPACT_ATOMS: atom_id res chain seq x y z
N MET A 1 -19.17 -52.67 -10.07
CA MET A 1 -18.96 -51.89 -8.83
C MET A 1 -18.20 -50.64 -9.23
N SER A 2 -18.78 -49.47 -8.99
CA SER A 2 -18.25 -48.19 -9.47
C SER A 2 -17.08 -47.74 -8.59
N GLU A 3 -15.92 -47.53 -9.20
CA GLU A 3 -14.78 -46.87 -8.56
C GLU A 3 -15.06 -45.36 -8.52
N THR A 4 -15.21 -44.81 -7.32
CA THR A 4 -15.30 -43.37 -7.09
C THR A 4 -13.92 -42.74 -7.28
N GLU A 5 -13.75 -41.97 -8.37
CA GLU A 5 -12.61 -41.09 -8.56
C GLU A 5 -12.59 -40.01 -7.48
N THR A 6 -11.63 -40.12 -6.55
CA THR A 6 -11.34 -39.09 -5.56
C THR A 6 -10.74 -37.88 -6.29
N THR A 7 -11.53 -36.82 -6.45
CA THR A 7 -11.09 -35.57 -7.07
C THR A 7 -10.01 -34.94 -6.19
N ALA A 8 -8.74 -35.07 -6.59
CA ALA A 8 -7.63 -34.44 -5.88
C ALA A 8 -7.75 -32.91 -6.00
N VAL A 9 -8.16 -32.25 -4.93
CA VAL A 9 -8.17 -30.78 -4.85
C VAL A 9 -6.74 -30.29 -4.88
N LYS A 10 -6.29 -29.80 -6.03
CA LYS A 10 -4.96 -29.20 -6.21
C LYS A 10 -4.90 -27.90 -5.39
N ALA A 11 -4.23 -27.95 -4.24
CA ALA A 11 -4.12 -26.80 -3.35
C ALA A 11 -3.55 -25.58 -4.08
N VAL A 12 -4.29 -24.48 -4.12
CA VAL A 12 -3.84 -23.20 -4.66
C VAL A 12 -2.81 -22.61 -3.69
N ARG A 13 -1.53 -22.68 -4.05
CA ARG A 13 -0.45 -22.05 -3.27
C ARG A 13 -0.35 -20.57 -3.63
N ILE A 14 -0.86 -19.72 -2.75
CA ILE A 14 -0.65 -18.27 -2.85
C ILE A 14 0.72 -17.95 -2.25
N LYS A 15 1.70 -17.58 -3.08
CA LYS A 15 2.97 -17.04 -2.58
C LYS A 15 2.73 -15.62 -2.09
N ALA A 16 2.97 -15.39 -0.80
CA ALA A 16 2.94 -14.04 -0.25
C ALA A 16 3.96 -13.17 -1.00
N LYS A 17 3.51 -12.06 -1.58
CA LYS A 17 4.38 -11.01 -2.12
C LYS A 17 4.96 -10.21 -0.95
N ASN A 18 5.82 -10.83 -0.15
CA ASN A 18 6.53 -10.11 0.90
C ASN A 18 7.79 -9.53 0.27
N ARG A 19 7.80 -8.22 0.00
CA ARG A 19 9.00 -7.55 -0.50
C ARG A 19 9.96 -7.33 0.69
N PRO A 20 11.28 -7.27 0.46
CA PRO A 20 12.21 -6.93 1.53
C PRO A 20 11.89 -5.54 2.10
N PRO A 21 12.25 -5.24 3.36
CA PRO A 21 12.19 -3.88 3.90
C PRO A 21 12.95 -2.87 3.01
N LEU A 22 12.46 -1.63 2.97
CA LEU A 22 13.08 -0.53 2.24
C LEU A 22 13.98 0.25 3.19
N GLY A 23 15.23 0.47 2.82
CA GLY A 23 16.10 1.44 3.48
C GLY A 23 15.93 2.83 2.86
N ILE A 24 15.62 3.82 3.69
CA ILE A 24 15.57 5.23 3.32
C ILE A 24 16.78 5.92 3.94
N GLU A 25 17.63 6.51 3.11
CA GLU A 25 18.68 7.43 3.55
C GLU A 25 18.05 8.81 3.75
N TYR A 26 18.17 9.38 4.95
CA TYR A 26 17.59 10.67 5.28
C TYR A 26 18.47 11.42 6.29
N GLY A 27 18.92 12.61 5.90
CA GLY A 27 19.96 13.33 6.64
C GLY A 27 21.22 12.48 6.80
N ASP A 28 21.67 12.29 8.03
CA ASP A 28 22.83 11.46 8.37
C ASP A 28 22.47 10.01 8.78
N GLY A 29 21.21 9.60 8.59
CA GLY A 29 20.67 8.31 9.05
C GLY A 29 20.13 7.41 7.95
N THR A 30 19.99 6.12 8.27
CA THR A 30 19.26 5.14 7.44
C THR A 30 18.11 4.55 8.25
N TYR A 31 16.90 4.67 7.72
CA TYR A 31 15.68 4.21 8.37
C TYR A 31 15.05 3.07 7.57
N ILE A 32 14.49 2.08 8.25
CA ILE A 32 13.93 0.89 7.61
C ILE A 32 12.41 0.96 7.63
N LEU A 33 11.81 1.02 6.44
CA LEU A 33 10.37 0.90 6.24
C LEU A 33 10.00 -0.55 5.90
N PRO A 34 8.82 -1.04 6.34
CA PRO A 34 8.39 -2.40 6.05
C PRO A 34 8.13 -2.63 4.56
N GLY A 35 8.56 -3.77 4.02
CA GLY A 35 8.30 -4.19 2.63
C GLY A 35 6.90 -4.80 2.41
N ARG A 36 6.02 -4.71 3.41
CA ARG A 36 4.65 -5.22 3.37
C ARG A 36 3.69 -4.06 3.59
N ILE A 37 2.63 -4.01 2.78
CA ILE A 37 1.52 -3.07 2.98
C ILE A 37 0.73 -3.54 4.21
N PRO A 38 0.63 -2.73 5.28
CA PRO A 38 -0.27 -3.00 6.40
C PRO A 38 -1.72 -3.13 5.92
N SER A 39 -2.48 -4.02 6.54
CA SER A 39 -3.90 -4.23 6.23
C SER A 39 -4.73 -2.95 6.34
N GLU A 40 -4.38 -2.11 7.31
CA GLU A 40 -5.02 -0.85 7.65
C GLU A 40 -4.93 0.13 6.47
N ILE A 41 -3.77 0.21 5.80
CA ILE A 41 -3.60 1.01 4.58
C ILE A 41 -4.45 0.45 3.43
N MET A 42 -4.53 -0.88 3.29
CA MET A 42 -5.40 -1.50 2.28
C MET A 42 -6.89 -1.24 2.55
N THR A 43 -7.30 -1.14 3.82
CA THR A 43 -8.70 -0.86 4.17
C THR A 43 -9.14 0.56 3.83
N ILE A 44 -8.24 1.54 3.83
CA ILE A 44 -8.56 2.94 3.48
C ILE A 44 -9.06 3.02 2.03
N GLN A 45 -8.37 2.34 1.11
CA GLN A 45 -8.80 2.27 -0.30
C GLN A 45 -10.12 1.52 -0.47
N ALA A 46 -10.42 0.54 0.38
CA ALA A 46 -11.66 -0.23 0.32
C ALA A 46 -12.86 0.51 0.95
N GLN A 47 -12.61 1.30 2.00
CA GLN A 47 -13.63 2.05 2.73
C GLN A 47 -14.04 3.32 1.98
N ASN A 48 -13.09 3.98 1.32
CA ASN A 48 -13.36 5.10 0.44
C ASN A 48 -13.72 4.57 -0.94
N LYS A 49 -15.02 4.52 -1.26
CA LYS A 49 -15.47 4.07 -2.58
C LYS A 49 -15.30 5.19 -3.59
N LYS A 50 -14.65 4.90 -4.72
CA LYS A 50 -14.53 5.83 -5.84
C LYS A 50 -15.91 6.40 -6.20
N PRO A 51 -16.07 7.73 -6.28
CA PRO A 51 -17.35 8.33 -6.60
C PRO A 51 -17.80 7.85 -7.98
N LYS A 52 -19.09 7.53 -8.09
CA LYS A 52 -19.71 7.17 -9.37
C LYS A 52 -19.87 8.37 -10.31
N ASN A 53 -19.79 9.58 -9.78
CA ASN A 53 -19.91 10.82 -10.54
C ASN A 53 -18.66 11.00 -11.43
N PRO A 54 -18.79 11.10 -12.76
CA PRO A 54 -17.66 11.30 -13.66
C PRO A 54 -17.08 12.72 -13.62
N ALA A 55 -17.74 13.66 -12.92
CA ALA A 55 -17.28 15.04 -12.81
C ALA A 55 -15.86 15.12 -12.25
N LYS A 56 -15.00 15.86 -12.95
CA LYS A 56 -13.55 15.88 -12.72
C LYS A 56 -13.20 16.40 -11.33
N ASP A 57 -13.87 17.47 -10.91
CA ASP A 57 -13.76 18.08 -9.58
C ASP A 57 -14.09 17.09 -8.45
N VAL A 58 -15.13 16.27 -8.63
CA VAL A 58 -15.53 15.25 -7.64
C VAL A 58 -14.52 14.10 -7.58
N GLN A 59 -13.94 13.71 -8.72
CA GLN A 59 -12.88 12.70 -8.76
C GLN A 59 -11.58 13.23 -8.14
N GLU A 60 -11.19 14.46 -8.45
CA GLU A 60 -9.99 15.12 -7.90
C GLU A 60 -10.10 15.34 -6.39
N GLN A 61 -11.27 15.79 -5.91
CA GLN A 61 -11.53 15.94 -4.47
C GLN A 61 -11.41 14.59 -3.75
N TYR A 62 -12.03 13.55 -4.29
CA TYR A 62 -11.92 12.20 -3.74
C TYR A 62 -10.48 11.69 -3.71
N GLN A 63 -9.71 11.88 -4.80
CA GLN A 63 -8.31 11.48 -4.85
C GLN A 63 -7.48 12.22 -3.79
N ARG A 64 -7.75 13.51 -3.58
CA ARG A 64 -7.09 14.29 -2.53
C ARG A 64 -7.43 13.76 -1.13
N GLU A 65 -8.70 13.53 -0.84
CA GLU A 65 -9.15 13.03 0.47
C GLU A 65 -8.57 11.65 0.79
N VAL A 66 -8.59 10.74 -0.19
CA VAL A 66 -7.98 9.41 -0.05
C VAL A 66 -6.46 9.50 0.06
N GLY A 67 -5.82 10.37 -0.71
CA GLY A 67 -4.38 10.61 -0.64
C GLY A 67 -3.95 11.09 0.74
N VAL A 68 -4.65 12.08 1.31
CA VAL A 68 -4.39 12.59 2.67
C VAL A 68 -4.56 11.47 3.70
N ALA A 69 -5.66 10.71 3.62
CA ALA A 69 -5.90 9.61 4.57
C ALA A 69 -4.84 8.49 4.47
N LEU A 70 -4.34 8.21 3.27
CA LEU A 70 -3.27 7.23 3.05
C LEU A 70 -1.94 7.70 3.63
N VAL A 71 -1.57 8.96 3.40
CA VAL A 71 -0.32 9.55 3.92
C VAL A 71 -0.36 9.63 5.44
N ASP A 72 -1.48 10.05 6.03
CA ASP A 72 -1.67 10.10 7.49
C ASP A 72 -1.49 8.71 8.12
N LYS A 73 -2.13 7.69 7.54
CA LYS A 73 -2.00 6.32 8.03
C LYS A 73 -0.63 5.73 7.78
N PHE A 74 0.01 6.05 6.66
CA PHE A 74 1.41 5.71 6.41
C PHE A 74 2.32 6.26 7.51
N TYR A 75 2.22 7.56 7.79
CA TYR A 75 3.01 8.16 8.86
C TYR A 75 2.76 7.45 10.19
N ASP A 76 1.50 7.22 10.56
CA ASP A 76 1.12 6.59 11.82
C ASP A 76 1.73 5.18 11.99
N ILE A 77 1.59 4.30 10.99
CA ILE A 77 1.85 2.86 11.18
C ILE A 77 3.07 2.30 10.44
N VAL A 78 3.61 3.02 9.46
CA VAL A 78 4.72 2.57 8.62
C VAL A 78 6.03 3.25 9.01
N VAL A 79 5.99 4.54 9.33
CA VAL A 79 7.18 5.31 9.69
C VAL A 79 7.60 4.98 11.14
N PRO A 80 8.82 4.45 11.35
CA PRO A 80 9.34 4.16 12.69
C PRO A 80 9.46 5.41 13.58
N ALA A 81 9.39 5.23 14.90
CA ALA A 81 9.36 6.35 15.86
C ALA A 81 10.66 7.20 15.87
N ASP A 82 11.80 6.56 15.66
CA ASP A 82 13.10 7.22 15.48
C ASP A 82 13.13 8.06 14.19
N PHE A 83 12.58 7.54 13.10
CA PHE A 83 12.48 8.30 11.86
C PHE A 83 11.52 9.49 12.00
N LYS A 84 10.36 9.29 12.65
CA LYS A 84 9.40 10.38 12.96
C LYS A 84 10.02 11.55 13.72
N GLY A 85 11.02 11.27 14.57
CA GLY A 85 11.68 12.29 15.39
C GLY A 85 12.55 13.26 14.59
N VAL A 86 12.92 12.91 13.36
CA VAL A 86 13.81 13.72 12.50
C VAL A 86 13.21 14.05 11.14
N LEU A 87 12.14 13.36 10.71
CA LEU A 87 11.50 13.57 9.43
C LEU A 87 10.80 14.92 9.37
N ASP A 88 11.17 15.74 8.38
CA ASP A 88 10.39 16.92 8.02
C ASP A 88 9.05 16.51 7.41
N MET A 89 7.98 17.16 7.86
CA MET A 89 6.64 16.90 7.34
C MET A 89 6.47 17.38 5.89
N GLU A 90 7.33 18.31 5.42
CA GLU A 90 7.39 18.70 4.01
C GLU A 90 7.91 17.56 3.11
N ASP A 91 8.77 16.68 3.63
CA ASP A 91 9.36 15.55 2.90
C ASP A 91 8.52 14.25 3.00
N LEU A 92 7.52 14.23 3.90
CA LEU A 92 6.66 13.06 4.11
C LEU A 92 6.02 12.52 2.80
N PRO A 93 5.54 13.37 1.87
CA PRO A 93 5.01 12.90 0.58
C PRO A 93 6.02 12.10 -0.24
N ASP A 94 7.28 12.53 -0.28
CA ASP A 94 8.35 11.88 -1.05
C ASP A 94 8.73 10.52 -0.43
N VAL A 95 8.79 10.47 0.90
CA VAL A 95 9.02 9.20 1.64
C VAL A 95 7.86 8.23 1.42
N PHE A 96 6.62 8.73 1.41
CA PHE A 96 5.44 7.92 1.11
C PHE A 96 5.49 7.39 -0.33
N GLU A 97 5.84 8.23 -1.31
CA GLU A 97 5.96 7.84 -2.72
C GLU A 97 6.98 6.70 -2.88
N ALA A 98 8.20 6.89 -2.39
CA ALA A 98 9.26 5.88 -2.44
C ALA A 98 8.85 4.55 -1.81
N TRP A 99 8.20 4.59 -0.64
CA TRP A 99 7.67 3.39 0.00
C TRP A 99 6.56 2.74 -0.82
N SER A 100 5.60 3.54 -1.31
CA SER A 100 4.42 3.08 -2.03
C SER A 100 4.79 2.36 -3.33
N GLU A 101 5.76 2.90 -4.08
CA GLU A 101 6.34 2.27 -5.26
C GLU A 101 7.07 0.97 -4.88
N HIS A 102 7.89 1.03 -3.84
CA HIS A 102 8.63 -0.14 -3.36
C HIS A 102 7.71 -1.28 -2.97
N VAL A 103 6.53 -1.03 -2.38
CA VAL A 103 5.56 -2.06 -2.01
C VAL A 103 4.52 -2.36 -3.10
N GLY A 104 4.43 -1.52 -4.14
CA GLY A 104 3.44 -1.58 -5.22
C GLY A 104 2.03 -1.19 -4.76
N LEU A 105 1.93 -0.25 -3.83
CA LEU A 105 0.67 0.38 -3.44
C LEU A 105 0.27 1.39 -4.53
N GLY A 106 -0.90 1.23 -5.13
CA GLY A 106 -1.34 2.08 -6.25
C GLY A 106 -1.02 1.52 -7.63
N GLU A 107 -0.06 0.59 -7.74
CA GLU A 107 0.06 -0.34 -8.88
C GLU A 107 -1.09 -1.36 -8.82
N SER A 108 -2.31 -0.89 -9.02
CA SER A 108 -3.34 -1.75 -9.59
C SER A 108 -2.77 -2.19 -10.92
N LYS A 109 -2.42 -3.47 -11.03
CA LYS A 109 -2.23 -4.08 -12.35
C LYS A 109 -3.41 -3.63 -13.18
N ASP A 110 -3.16 -2.77 -14.17
CA ASP A 110 -3.84 -2.90 -15.44
C ASP A 110 -3.76 -4.39 -15.75
N SER A 111 -4.87 -5.09 -15.50
CA SER A 111 -5.12 -6.36 -16.12
C SER A 111 -5.16 -6.04 -17.61
N GLY A 112 -3.97 -6.05 -18.23
CA GLY A 112 -3.79 -5.96 -19.66
C GLY A 112 -4.79 -6.88 -20.30
N ASN A 113 -5.69 -6.24 -21.04
CA ASN A 113 -6.76 -6.83 -21.83
C ASN A 113 -6.17 -7.71 -22.94
#